data_AF-A0A1I5XAS0-F1
#
_entry.id   AF-A0A1I5XAS0-F1
#
_cell.length_a   1.000
_cell.length_b   1.000
_cell.length_c   1.000
_cell.angle_alpha   90.00
_cell.angle_beta   90.00
_cell.angle_gamma   90.00
#
_symmetry.space_group_name_H-M   'P 1'
#
loop_
_entity.id
_entity.type
_entity.pdbx_description
1 polymer ?
#
loop_
_entity_poly.entity_id
_entity_poly.type
_entity_poly.pdbx_seq_one_letter_code
_entity_poly.pdbx_strand_id
1 'polypeptide(L)'
;MLKGKKRKIFLLLCLIIIVISAATLWYARTGKPVVKVKILDSKDGKEHYFVVTDNGRLKETASFVPDKAEVLQGVAGDFSSDIVNGRIVVTLKATKMLDAEGKKVKADAKVKAMMRKISKKTEHDIYGFTAIVDAGQYFAFVELNVNLWNPCILYHYNAETDELTELYEWDGVQLCGLALNVKEEHAQK
;
A
#
# COMPACT_ATOMS: atom_id res chain seq x y z
N MET A 1 37.91 -11.25 -44.34
CA MET A 1 36.46 -10.91 -44.23
C MET A 1 35.77 -11.30 -42.91
N LEU A 2 36.30 -12.19 -42.04
CA LEU A 2 35.61 -12.65 -40.82
C LEU A 2 35.49 -11.61 -39.67
N LYS A 3 36.37 -10.61 -39.58
CA LYS A 3 36.39 -9.61 -38.49
C LYS A 3 35.18 -8.66 -38.50
N GLY A 4 34.71 -8.28 -39.69
CA GLY A 4 33.56 -7.37 -39.85
C GLY A 4 32.21 -7.99 -39.49
N LYS A 5 32.02 -9.28 -39.79
CA LYS A 5 30.77 -10.01 -39.50
C LYS A 5 30.58 -10.21 -37.99
N LYS A 6 31.65 -10.55 -37.26
CA LYS A 6 31.63 -10.66 -35.78
C LYS A 6 31.35 -9.32 -35.10
N ARG A 7 31.90 -8.21 -35.61
CA ARG A 7 31.64 -6.85 -35.08
C ARG A 7 30.19 -6.41 -35.30
N LYS A 8 29.59 -6.73 -36.45
CA LYS A 8 28.16 -6.48 -36.72
C LYS A 8 27.24 -7.32 -35.84
N ILE A 9 27.55 -8.60 -35.62
CA ILE A 9 26.79 -9.48 -34.70
C ILE A 9 26.88 -8.97 -33.26
N PHE A 10 28.06 -8.55 -32.81
CA PHE A 10 28.25 -7.99 -31.47
C PHE A 10 27.45 -6.69 -31.27
N LEU A 11 27.48 -5.77 -32.24
CA LEU A 11 26.69 -4.53 -32.18
C LEU A 11 25.18 -4.80 -32.18
N LEU A 12 24.72 -5.78 -32.96
CA LEU A 12 23.30 -6.18 -32.98
C LEU A 12 22.86 -6.76 -31.63
N LEU A 13 23.69 -7.60 -30.99
CA LEU A 13 23.41 -8.13 -29.65
C LEU A 13 23.35 -7.03 -28.59
N CYS A 14 24.27 -6.05 -28.60
CA CYS A 14 24.20 -4.91 -27.70
C CYS A 14 22.90 -4.09 -27.89
N LEU A 15 22.47 -3.89 -29.13
CA LEU A 15 21.26 -3.12 -29.43
C LEU A 15 20.00 -3.86 -28.97
N ILE A 16 19.95 -5.19 -29.12
CA ILE A 16 18.88 -6.04 -28.57
C ILE A 16 18.86 -5.96 -27.04
N ILE A 17 20.01 -6.02 -26.38
CA ILE A 17 20.09 -5.91 -24.92
C ILE A 17 19.58 -4.54 -24.44
N ILE A 18 19.94 -3.46 -25.12
CA ILE A 18 19.47 -2.10 -24.78
C ILE A 18 17.95 -1.98 -24.95
N VAL A 19 17.39 -2.54 -26.03
CA VAL A 19 15.94 -2.51 -26.26
C VAL A 19 15.21 -3.35 -25.21
N ILE A 20 15.71 -4.54 -24.87
CA ILE A 20 15.13 -5.39 -23.82
C ILE A 20 15.18 -4.68 -22.47
N SER A 21 16.33 -4.10 -22.10
CA SER A 21 16.48 -3.39 -20.82
C SER A 21 15.60 -2.13 -20.74
N ALA A 22 15.45 -1.39 -21.84
CA ALA A 22 14.49 -0.29 -21.92
C ALA A 22 13.03 -0.76 -21.79
N ALA A 23 12.67 -1.87 -22.44
CA ALA A 23 11.33 -2.44 -22.34
C ALA A 23 11.02 -2.96 -20.93
N THR A 24 11.96 -3.63 -20.27
CA THR A 24 11.80 -4.08 -18.87
C THR A 24 11.71 -2.90 -17.91
N LEU A 25 12.46 -1.81 -18.14
CA LEU A 25 12.40 -0.60 -17.33
C LEU A 25 11.06 0.13 -17.52
N TRP A 26 10.51 0.11 -18.73
CA TRP A 26 9.20 0.68 -19.02
C TRP A 26 8.07 -0.14 -18.42
N TYR A 27 8.12 -1.47 -18.54
CA TYR A 27 7.15 -2.37 -17.90
C TYR A 27 7.19 -2.27 -16.36
N ALA A 28 8.39 -2.17 -15.78
CA ALA A 28 8.54 -1.92 -14.34
C ALA A 28 7.95 -0.57 -13.89
N ARG A 29 7.80 0.40 -14.81
CA ARG A 29 7.13 1.69 -14.52
C ARG A 29 5.61 1.60 -14.57
N THR A 30 5.05 0.62 -15.28
CA THR A 30 3.61 0.42 -15.42
C THR A 30 3.13 -0.66 -14.45
N GLY A 31 3.15 -0.35 -13.16
CA GLY A 31 2.62 -1.26 -12.12
C GLY A 31 1.15 -1.60 -12.40
N LYS A 32 0.75 -2.80 -11.99
CA LYS A 32 -0.64 -3.25 -12.13
C LYS A 32 -1.50 -2.50 -11.12
N PRO A 33 -2.65 -1.96 -11.55
CA PRO A 33 -3.59 -1.33 -10.64
C PRO A 33 -4.10 -2.33 -9.59
N VAL A 34 -4.08 -1.93 -8.32
CA VAL A 34 -4.53 -2.76 -7.18
C VAL A 34 -5.83 -2.24 -6.60
N VAL A 35 -5.90 -0.94 -6.29
CA VAL A 35 -7.08 -0.34 -5.66
C VAL A 35 -7.15 1.15 -5.96
N LYS A 36 -8.37 1.69 -6.11
CA LYS A 36 -8.60 3.13 -6.11
C LYS A 36 -8.75 3.63 -4.68
N VAL A 37 -8.11 4.74 -4.33
CA VAL A 37 -8.18 5.36 -2.99
C VAL A 37 -8.76 6.77 -3.09
N LYS A 38 -9.58 7.11 -2.11
CA LYS A 38 -10.01 8.47 -1.82
C LYS A 38 -9.37 8.87 -0.50
N ILE A 39 -8.58 9.94 -0.52
CA ILE A 39 -7.94 10.49 0.68
C ILE A 39 -8.35 11.94 0.91
N LEU A 40 -8.26 12.40 2.15
CA LEU A 40 -8.29 13.81 2.53
C LEU A 40 -6.88 14.22 2.96
N ASP A 41 -6.26 15.15 2.23
CA ASP A 41 -4.91 15.62 2.53
C ASP A 41 -4.98 16.73 3.58
N SER A 42 -4.23 16.59 4.68
CA SER A 42 -4.20 17.60 5.75
C SER A 42 -3.53 18.91 5.34
N LYS A 43 -2.71 18.90 4.29
CA LYS A 43 -1.93 20.07 3.83
C LYS A 43 -2.80 21.08 3.11
N ASP A 44 -3.74 20.62 2.28
CA ASP A 44 -4.64 21.50 1.52
C ASP A 44 -6.11 21.37 1.93
N GLY A 45 -6.45 20.38 2.77
CA GLY A 45 -7.80 20.10 3.22
C GLY A 45 -8.72 19.58 2.13
N LYS A 46 -8.18 19.03 1.03
CA LYS A 46 -8.95 18.59 -0.13
C LYS A 46 -8.94 17.07 -0.29
N GLU A 47 -9.97 16.60 -0.98
CA GLU A 47 -10.07 15.22 -1.38
C GLU A 47 -9.24 14.97 -2.65
N HIS A 48 -8.43 13.92 -2.61
CA HIS A 48 -7.65 13.45 -3.76
C HIS A 48 -7.98 12.00 -4.08
N TYR A 49 -7.92 11.68 -5.36
CA TYR A 49 -8.35 10.40 -5.90
C TYR A 49 -7.21 9.77 -6.69
N PHE A 50 -6.80 8.57 -6.28
CA PHE A 50 -5.69 7.87 -6.92
C PHE A 50 -6.02 6.42 -7.22
N VAL A 51 -5.31 5.86 -8.20
CA VAL A 51 -5.11 4.43 -8.39
C VAL A 51 -3.76 4.07 -7.79
N VAL A 52 -3.78 3.19 -6.80
CA VAL A 52 -2.58 2.57 -6.21
C VAL A 52 -2.22 1.33 -7.01
N THR A 53 -0.94 1.15 -7.28
CA THR A 53 -0.40 0.03 -8.06
C THR A 53 0.50 -0.88 -7.21
N ASP A 54 0.68 -2.11 -7.67
CA ASP A 54 1.45 -3.16 -6.98
C ASP A 54 2.95 -2.85 -6.83
N ASN A 55 3.47 -1.86 -7.55
CA ASN A 55 4.87 -1.47 -7.54
C ASN A 55 5.16 -0.19 -6.75
N GLY A 56 4.29 0.20 -5.82
CA GLY A 56 4.54 1.34 -4.95
C GLY A 56 4.23 2.70 -5.57
N ARG A 57 3.42 2.76 -6.63
CA ARG A 57 3.12 4.01 -7.35
C ARG A 57 1.66 4.39 -7.30
N LEU A 58 1.41 5.70 -7.38
CA LEU A 58 0.11 6.30 -7.58
C LEU A 58 -0.07 6.82 -9.00
N LYS A 59 -1.32 6.80 -9.47
CA LYS A 59 -1.78 7.56 -10.63
C LYS A 59 -3.03 8.33 -10.23
N GLU A 60 -3.11 9.62 -10.53
CA GLU A 60 -4.35 10.39 -10.34
C GLU A 60 -5.48 9.79 -11.18
N THR A 61 -6.71 9.90 -10.69
CA THR A 61 -7.92 9.45 -11.40
C THR A 61 -9.07 10.42 -11.14
N ALA A 62 -10.12 10.30 -11.93
CA ALA A 62 -11.36 11.04 -11.68
C ALA A 62 -11.96 10.65 -10.32
N SER A 63 -12.75 11.56 -9.74
CA SER A 63 -13.51 11.26 -8.53
C SER A 63 -14.38 10.02 -8.71
N PHE A 64 -14.43 9.18 -7.68
CA PHE A 64 -15.27 7.98 -7.65
C PHE A 64 -15.99 7.86 -6.31
N VAL A 65 -17.02 7.02 -6.28
CA VAL A 65 -17.72 6.65 -5.05
C VAL A 65 -17.05 5.40 -4.49
N PRO A 66 -16.52 5.43 -3.26
CA PRO A 66 -15.94 4.24 -2.62
C PRO A 66 -16.93 3.07 -2.56
N ASP A 67 -16.37 1.86 -2.61
CA ASP A 67 -17.14 0.63 -2.43
C ASP A 67 -17.66 0.53 -0.98
N LYS A 68 -18.74 -0.24 -0.80
CA LYS A 68 -19.28 -0.54 0.53
C LYS A 68 -18.42 -1.61 1.19
N ALA A 69 -17.32 -1.18 1.80
CA ALA A 69 -16.40 -2.03 2.53
C ALA A 69 -16.72 -2.07 4.04
N GLU A 70 -16.35 -3.16 4.69
CA GLU A 70 -16.28 -3.20 6.15
C GLU A 70 -15.04 -2.42 6.60
N VAL A 71 -15.24 -1.42 7.45
CA VAL A 71 -14.17 -0.58 8.01
C VAL A 71 -14.11 -0.81 9.51
N LEU A 72 -12.94 -1.25 9.97
CA LEU A 72 -12.68 -1.54 11.37
C LEU A 72 -11.55 -0.66 11.88
N GLN A 73 -11.80 0.12 12.93
CA GLN A 73 -10.80 0.97 13.55
C GLN A 73 -10.10 0.25 14.71
N GLY A 74 -8.78 0.32 14.75
CA GLY A 74 -7.98 -0.20 15.87
C GLY A 74 -8.20 0.61 17.14
N VAL A 75 -8.18 -0.06 18.28
CA VAL A 75 -8.27 0.61 19.58
C VAL A 75 -6.89 1.11 20.01
N ALA A 76 -6.83 2.34 20.53
CA ALA A 76 -5.60 2.91 21.08
C ALA A 76 -5.00 2.00 22.18
N GLY A 77 -3.69 1.79 22.12
CA GLY A 77 -2.94 0.94 23.05
C GLY A 77 -2.90 -0.55 22.70
N ASP A 78 -3.58 -0.98 21.62
CA ASP A 78 -3.43 -2.35 21.12
C ASP A 78 -2.06 -2.59 20.46
N PHE A 79 -1.46 -1.52 19.92
CA PHE A 79 -0.05 -1.47 19.58
C PHE A 79 0.70 -0.70 20.67
N SER A 80 1.86 -1.21 21.07
CA SER A 80 2.83 -0.49 21.88
C SER A 80 4.19 -0.54 21.21
N SER A 81 5.07 0.37 21.57
CA SER A 81 6.42 0.42 21.06
C SER A 81 7.41 0.57 22.20
N ASP A 82 8.58 -0.05 22.02
CA ASP A 82 9.68 0.03 22.95
C ASP A 82 10.99 0.21 22.16
N ILE A 83 12.00 0.83 22.75
CA ILE A 83 13.34 0.91 22.15
C ILE A 83 14.16 -0.27 22.64
N VAL A 84 14.49 -1.18 21.73
CA VAL A 84 15.33 -2.34 22.00
C VAL A 84 16.57 -2.24 21.13
N ASN A 85 17.76 -2.21 21.75
CA ASN A 85 19.05 -2.08 21.04
C ASN A 85 19.10 -0.88 20.07
N GLY A 86 18.51 0.25 20.47
CA GLY A 86 18.48 1.47 19.66
C GLY A 86 17.52 1.45 18.47
N ARG A 87 16.65 0.44 18.37
CA ARG A 87 15.58 0.35 17.36
C ARG A 87 14.21 0.34 18.03
N ILE A 88 13.24 0.99 17.39
CA ILE A 88 11.85 0.89 17.82
C ILE A 88 11.32 -0.48 17.42
N VAL A 89 10.76 -1.19 18.39
CA VAL A 89 10.11 -2.49 18.20
C VAL A 89 8.65 -2.36 18.58
N VAL A 90 7.76 -2.66 17.63
CA VAL A 90 6.31 -2.63 17.86
C VAL A 90 5.82 -3.98 18.37
N THR A 91 5.04 -3.96 19.45
CA THR A 91 4.38 -5.13 20.05
C THR A 91 2.87 -5.00 19.93
N LEU A 92 2.23 -6.03 19.39
CA LEU A 92 0.77 -6.17 19.39
C LEU A 92 0.29 -6.76 20.73
N LYS A 93 -0.34 -5.94 21.58
CA LYS A 93 -0.86 -6.32 22.90
C LYS A 93 -2.26 -6.93 22.83
N ALA A 94 -3.08 -6.43 21.92
CA ALA A 94 -4.47 -6.87 21.74
C ALA A 94 -4.92 -6.69 20.28
N THR A 95 -6.13 -7.16 19.98
CA THR A 95 -6.71 -7.14 18.61
C THR A 95 -8.19 -6.71 18.65
N LYS A 96 -8.46 -5.70 19.48
CA LYS A 96 -9.76 -5.07 19.65
C LYS A 96 -9.95 -4.09 18.50
N MET A 97 -11.14 -4.12 17.93
CA MET A 97 -11.53 -3.25 16.84
C MET A 97 -12.85 -2.56 17.17
N LEU A 98 -13.10 -1.42 16.53
CA LEU A 98 -14.37 -0.71 16.53
C LEU A 98 -14.96 -0.79 15.12
N ASP A 99 -16.27 -1.03 15.00
CA ASP A 99 -16.99 -0.88 13.73
C ASP A 99 -17.23 0.60 13.39
N ALA A 100 -17.93 0.87 12.29
CA ALA A 100 -18.24 2.22 11.82
C ALA A 100 -19.10 3.02 12.82
N GLU A 101 -19.88 2.33 13.66
CA GLU A 101 -20.70 2.91 14.73
C GLU A 101 -19.91 3.12 16.04
N GLY A 102 -18.62 2.77 16.07
CA GLY A 102 -17.76 2.91 17.26
C GLY A 102 -17.97 1.81 18.30
N LYS A 103 -18.66 0.73 17.96
CA LYS A 103 -18.90 -0.40 18.87
C LYS A 103 -17.74 -1.39 18.78
N LYS A 104 -17.36 -1.92 19.95
CA LYS A 104 -16.31 -2.95 20.04
C LYS A 104 -16.76 -4.24 19.35
N VAL A 105 -15.95 -4.67 18.39
CA VAL A 105 -16.10 -5.93 17.67
C VAL A 105 -14.83 -6.77 17.77
N LYS A 106 -14.98 -8.08 17.54
CA LYS A 106 -13.85 -9.00 17.52
C LYS A 106 -13.26 -9.01 16.11
N ALA A 107 -11.97 -8.70 15.99
CA ALA A 107 -11.25 -8.94 14.75
C ALA A 107 -11.31 -10.43 14.38
N ASP A 108 -11.55 -10.71 13.10
CA ASP A 108 -11.47 -12.06 12.56
C ASP A 108 -10.00 -12.58 12.56
N ALA A 109 -9.80 -13.84 12.18
CA ALA A 109 -8.48 -14.45 12.19
C ALA A 109 -7.49 -13.79 11.22
N LYS A 110 -7.97 -13.29 10.08
CA LYS A 110 -7.16 -12.71 9.00
C LYS A 110 -6.76 -11.27 9.34
N VAL A 111 -7.68 -10.46 9.85
CA VAL A 111 -7.38 -9.13 10.40
C VAL A 111 -6.36 -9.25 11.54
N LYS A 112 -6.51 -10.22 12.44
CA LYS A 112 -5.51 -10.50 13.49
C LYS A 112 -4.13 -10.87 12.93
N ALA A 113 -4.09 -11.66 11.86
CA ALA A 113 -2.84 -12.02 11.20
C ALA A 113 -2.17 -10.81 10.54
N MET A 114 -2.95 -9.99 9.85
CA MET A 114 -2.52 -8.72 9.28
C MET A 114 -1.93 -7.78 10.35
N MET A 115 -2.64 -7.56 11.47
CA MET A 115 -2.14 -6.75 12.60
C MET A 115 -0.79 -7.25 13.13
N ARG A 116 -0.62 -8.58 13.27
CA ARG A 116 0.65 -9.19 13.70
C ARG A 116 1.78 -9.00 12.69
N LYS A 117 1.49 -9.01 11.38
CA LYS A 117 2.49 -8.78 10.34
C LYS A 117 2.93 -7.32 10.35
N ILE A 118 1.99 -6.40 10.49
CA ILE A 118 2.25 -4.96 10.60
C ILE A 118 3.13 -4.68 11.81
N SER A 119 2.80 -5.19 13.00
CA SER A 119 3.63 -4.97 14.19
C SER A 119 5.06 -5.49 14.05
N LYS A 120 5.30 -6.51 13.21
CA LYS A 120 6.64 -7.05 12.96
C LYS A 120 7.42 -6.30 11.88
N LYS A 121 6.71 -5.63 10.96
CA LYS A 121 7.32 -4.89 9.83
C LYS A 121 7.60 -3.44 10.19
N THR A 122 6.78 -2.84 11.04
CA THR A 122 6.86 -1.42 11.39
C THR A 122 7.93 -1.15 12.45
N GLU A 123 8.77 -0.15 12.19
CA GLU A 123 9.85 0.30 13.08
C GLU A 123 9.58 1.70 13.67
N HIS A 124 8.30 2.04 13.83
CA HIS A 124 7.82 3.33 14.37
C HIS A 124 6.55 3.12 15.18
N ASP A 125 6.23 4.08 16.04
CA ASP A 125 5.04 4.04 16.88
C ASP A 125 3.78 4.06 16.01
N ILE A 126 2.95 3.04 16.12
CA ILE A 126 1.64 2.99 15.46
C ILE A 126 0.63 3.70 16.35
N TYR A 127 0.13 4.85 15.91
CA TYR A 127 -0.91 5.59 16.64
C TYR A 127 -2.30 5.41 16.01
N GLY A 128 -2.36 5.12 14.71
CA GLY A 128 -3.60 4.86 13.98
C GLY A 128 -3.54 3.53 13.23
N PHE A 129 -4.62 2.78 13.26
CA PHE A 129 -4.79 1.55 12.50
C PHE A 129 -6.23 1.44 12.03
N THR A 130 -6.43 1.25 10.73
CA THR A 130 -7.74 0.96 10.15
C THR A 130 -7.61 -0.26 9.24
N ALA A 131 -8.40 -1.30 9.50
CA ALA A 131 -8.56 -2.41 8.57
C ALA A 131 -9.76 -2.16 7.66
N ILE A 132 -9.59 -2.39 6.36
CA ILE A 132 -10.67 -2.35 5.38
C ILE A 132 -10.78 -3.72 4.73
N VAL A 133 -11.98 -4.30 4.79
CA VAL A 133 -12.29 -5.59 4.21
C VAL A 133 -13.37 -5.41 3.15
N ASP A 134 -13.04 -5.76 1.91
CA ASP A 134 -13.96 -5.64 0.77
C ASP A 134 -13.80 -6.83 -0.17
N ALA A 135 -14.91 -7.49 -0.50
CA ALA A 135 -14.95 -8.67 -1.39
C ALA A 135 -13.85 -9.73 -1.10
N GLY A 136 -13.50 -9.95 0.17
CA GLY A 136 -12.46 -10.90 0.59
C GLY A 136 -11.02 -10.40 0.43
N GLN A 137 -10.83 -9.15 0.02
CA GLN A 137 -9.55 -8.43 0.07
C GLN A 137 -9.38 -7.74 1.42
N TYR A 138 -8.15 -7.72 1.92
CA TYR A 138 -7.81 -7.14 3.22
C TYR A 138 -6.77 -6.04 3.03
N PHE A 139 -7.12 -4.84 3.46
CA PHE A 139 -6.22 -3.69 3.47
C PHE A 139 -6.04 -3.18 4.89
N ALA A 140 -4.88 -2.59 5.15
CA ALA A 140 -4.63 -1.84 6.38
C ALA A 140 -4.10 -0.46 6.04
N PHE A 141 -4.71 0.56 6.65
CA PHE A 141 -4.18 1.91 6.67
C PHE A 141 -3.58 2.16 8.05
N VAL A 142 -2.27 2.45 8.08
CA VAL A 142 -1.48 2.53 9.30
C VAL A 142 -0.89 3.93 9.40
N GLU A 143 -1.12 4.59 10.52
CA GLU A 143 -0.58 5.92 10.79
C GLU A 143 0.53 5.82 11.83
N LEU A 144 1.69 6.38 11.49
CA LEU A 144 2.92 6.28 12.26
C LEU A 144 3.28 7.63 12.89
N ASN A 145 3.77 7.59 14.12
CA ASN A 145 4.32 8.76 14.79
C ASN A 145 5.85 8.73 14.69
N VAL A 146 6.39 9.70 13.97
CA VAL A 146 7.82 9.87 13.70
C VAL A 146 8.25 11.34 13.92
N ASN A 147 7.52 12.04 14.80
CA ASN A 147 7.72 13.42 15.25
C ASN A 147 7.51 14.52 14.18
N LEU A 148 8.33 14.55 13.13
CA LEU A 148 8.41 15.66 12.17
C LEU A 148 7.59 15.47 10.88
N TRP A 149 7.01 14.29 10.72
CA TRP A 149 6.15 13.89 9.60
C TRP A 149 5.16 12.85 10.12
N ASN A 150 4.07 12.61 9.38
CA ASN A 150 3.02 11.68 9.78
C ASN A 150 2.81 10.64 8.68
N PRO A 151 3.70 9.63 8.56
CA PRO A 151 3.57 8.57 7.56
C PRO A 151 2.25 7.84 7.72
N CYS A 152 1.53 7.74 6.60
CA CYS A 152 0.29 7.01 6.48
C CYS A 152 0.48 5.95 5.40
N ILE A 153 0.57 4.69 5.81
CA ILE A 153 0.93 3.58 4.93
C ILE A 153 -0.29 2.73 4.64
N LEU A 154 -0.56 2.49 3.35
CA LEU A 154 -1.54 1.51 2.91
C LEU A 154 -0.86 0.19 2.60
N TYR A 155 -1.35 -0.88 3.22
CA TYR A 155 -0.94 -2.25 2.98
C TYR A 155 -2.07 -3.06 2.35
N HIS A 156 -1.69 -4.06 1.56
CA HIS A 156 -2.53 -5.17 1.15
C HIS A 156 -2.06 -6.46 1.83
N TYR A 157 -3.00 -7.21 2.40
CA TYR A 157 -2.74 -8.49 3.02
C TYR A 157 -3.39 -9.61 2.22
N ASN A 158 -2.56 -10.50 1.67
CA ASN A 158 -3.03 -11.72 1.03
C ASN A 158 -3.19 -12.81 2.09
N ALA A 159 -4.43 -13.10 2.45
CA ALA A 159 -4.77 -14.09 3.47
C ALA A 159 -4.47 -15.55 3.03
N GLU A 160 -4.28 -15.81 1.74
CA GLU A 160 -3.95 -17.15 1.21
C GLU A 160 -2.44 -17.42 1.30
N THR A 161 -1.61 -16.41 0.99
CA THR A 161 -0.14 -16.52 1.04
C THR A 161 0.47 -16.06 2.36
N ASP A 162 -0.33 -15.44 3.24
CA ASP A 162 0.12 -14.80 4.49
C ASP A 162 1.18 -13.70 4.26
N GLU A 163 1.07 -13.00 3.12
CA GLU A 163 1.97 -11.93 2.70
C GLU A 163 1.35 -10.56 2.95
N LEU A 164 2.16 -9.65 3.50
CA LEU A 164 1.82 -8.26 3.71
C LEU A 164 2.68 -7.40 2.77
N THR A 165 2.01 -6.74 1.83
CA THR A 165 2.64 -5.89 0.82
C THR A 165 2.33 -4.44 1.13
N GLU A 166 3.37 -3.62 1.20
CA GLU A 166 3.22 -2.16 1.26
C GLU A 166 2.84 -1.66 -0.14
N LEU A 167 1.72 -0.96 -0.25
CA LEU A 167 1.24 -0.43 -1.52
C LEU A 167 1.68 1.01 -1.74
N TYR A 168 1.58 1.87 -0.72
CA TYR A 168 2.00 3.26 -0.82
C TYR A 168 2.09 3.93 0.56
N GLU A 169 2.93 4.95 0.67
CA GLU A 169 3.07 5.81 1.85
C GLU A 169 2.76 7.27 1.50
N TRP A 170 1.82 7.86 2.22
CA TRP A 170 1.55 9.30 2.23
C TRP A 170 2.11 9.94 3.49
N ASP A 171 2.06 11.27 3.54
CA ASP A 171 2.39 12.07 4.72
C ASP A 171 1.19 12.94 5.11
N GLY A 172 0.58 12.62 6.25
CA GLY A 172 -0.49 13.39 6.86
C GLY A 172 -1.80 13.36 6.08
N VAL A 173 -2.36 12.18 5.82
CA VAL A 173 -3.64 12.04 5.09
C VAL A 173 -4.60 11.13 5.84
N GLN A 174 -5.90 11.36 5.66
CA GLN A 174 -6.95 10.45 6.12
C GLN A 174 -7.44 9.61 4.95
N LEU A 175 -7.53 8.30 5.12
CA LEU A 175 -8.19 7.43 4.15
C LEU A 175 -9.71 7.54 4.30
N CYS A 176 -10.38 8.03 3.25
CA CYS A 176 -11.84 8.21 3.24
C CYS A 176 -12.59 7.05 2.59
N GLY A 177 -11.90 6.25 1.75
CA GLY A 177 -12.51 5.08 1.13
C GLY A 177 -11.64 4.45 0.04
N LEU A 178 -12.07 3.26 -0.39
CA LEU A 178 -11.39 2.43 -1.39
C LEU A 178 -12.41 1.97 -2.43
N ALA A 179 -11.96 1.67 -3.65
CA ALA A 179 -12.74 0.91 -4.62
C ALA A 179 -11.87 -0.10 -5.37
N LEU A 180 -12.33 -1.35 -5.43
CA LEU A 180 -11.63 -2.47 -6.07
C LEU A 180 -11.79 -2.49 -7.58
N ASN A 181 -12.79 -1.80 -8.12
CA ASN A 181 -13.03 -1.75 -9.56
C ASN A 181 -12.00 -0.84 -10.25
N VAL A 182 -10.83 -1.40 -10.51
CA VAL A 182 -9.75 -0.72 -11.22
C VAL A 182 -9.79 -1.11 -12.69
N LYS A 183 -10.82 -0.65 -13.41
CA LYS A 183 -10.75 -0.70 -14.88
C LYS A 183 -9.61 0.20 -15.32
N GLU A 184 -8.73 -0.33 -16.18
CA GLU A 184 -7.77 0.48 -16.91
C GLU A 184 -8.57 1.46 -17.78
N GLU A 185 -8.74 2.68 -17.28
CA GLU A 185 -9.15 3.81 -18.10
C GLU A 185 -7.98 4.05 -19.08
N HIS A 186 -8.01 3.34 -20.21
CA HIS A 186 -7.16 3.67 -21.34
C HIS A 186 -7.44 5.12 -21.67
N ALA A 187 -6.50 5.99 -21.32
CA ALA A 187 -6.47 7.36 -21.77
C ALA A 187 -6.40 7.35 -23.30
N GLN A 188 -7.56 7.47 -23.94
CA GLN A 188 -7.64 8.02 -25.28
C GLN A 188 -7.21 9.48 -25.16
N LYS A 189 -5.99 9.76 -25.59
CA LYS A 189 -5.60 11.07 -26.09
C LYS A 189 -5.20 10.92 -27.55
#